data_AF-A0A0M4KDU9-F1
#
_entry.id   AF-A0A0M4KDU9-F1
#
_cell.length_a   1.000
_cell.length_b   1.000
_cell.length_c   1.000
_cell.angle_alpha   90.00
_cell.angle_beta   90.00
_cell.angle_gamma   90.00
#
_symmetry.space_group_name_H-M   'P 1'
#
loop_
_entity.id
_entity.type
_entity.pdbx_description
1 polymer ?
#
loop_
_entity_poly.entity_id
_entity_poly.type
_entity_poly.pdbx_seq_one_letter_code
_entity_poly.pdbx_strand_id
1 'polypeptide(L)'
;SIVTGYLPSAILNGFIYIVPFAMIGLARLAGYISRSKKDLNACNMVFYFLVGNVFFLSLLSGSLLDQLGESFSHPKDIPNRLASAVSSQADFFVTYILTNGLAGFSLEILQPGLLLWDTLKSYTWDRGKKKHPYVYSLPYYRIVPFVALCMLIGIVYAVVSPLLLPFLVGYFLLGYAVFINQIEDVYITTYETCGLYWPYIHHYIIVAIILMQVTMIGLFGLKAKPSASFSVIPLMVITILFNEYCKIRFLPTFNQVSVQDAKNNDDLDKKDRLEEENVQKALDAYSPPCLRPLDLGLEGT
;
A
#
# COMPACT_ATOMS: atom_id res chain seq x y z
N SER A 1 14.61 34.15 -5.78
CA SER A 1 14.42 33.26 -4.62
C SER A 1 13.07 32.58 -4.56
N ILE A 2 11.93 33.29 -4.65
CA ILE A 2 10.61 32.63 -4.59
C ILE A 2 10.35 31.75 -5.82
N VAL A 3 10.61 32.26 -7.03
CA VAL A 3 10.37 31.51 -8.28
C VAL A 3 11.40 30.37 -8.51
N THR A 4 12.62 30.51 -8.01
CA THR A 4 13.71 29.52 -8.25
C THR A 4 13.83 28.43 -7.18
N GLY A 5 13.37 28.68 -5.94
CA GLY A 5 13.42 27.68 -4.86
C GLY A 5 12.07 27.05 -4.50
N TYR A 6 10.99 27.85 -4.55
CA TYR A 6 9.65 27.36 -4.18
C TYR A 6 8.98 26.61 -5.32
N LEU A 7 9.14 27.08 -6.56
CA LEU A 7 8.48 26.49 -7.73
C LEU A 7 8.89 25.02 -7.97
N PRO A 8 10.19 24.63 -7.90
CA PRO A 8 10.56 23.22 -8.05
C PRO A 8 10.00 22.34 -6.93
N SER A 9 10.00 22.83 -5.68
CA SER A 9 9.48 22.11 -4.52
C SER A 9 7.96 21.92 -4.61
N ALA A 10 7.23 22.93 -5.07
CA ALA A 10 5.78 22.86 -5.29
C ALA A 10 5.42 21.91 -6.45
N ILE A 11 6.18 21.94 -7.55
CA ILE A 11 6.01 21.02 -8.69
C ILE A 11 6.27 19.58 -8.26
N LEU A 12 7.33 19.33 -7.48
CA LEU A 12 7.67 17.99 -7.00
C LEU A 12 6.58 17.43 -6.07
N ASN A 13 6.11 18.23 -5.11
CA ASN A 13 5.02 17.84 -4.22
C ASN A 13 3.71 17.61 -4.98
N GLY A 14 3.41 18.45 -5.97
CA GLY A 14 2.27 18.24 -6.86
C GLY A 14 2.37 16.94 -7.66
N PHE A 15 3.57 16.61 -8.16
CA PHE A 15 3.81 15.37 -8.90
C PHE A 15 3.60 14.14 -8.02
N ILE A 16 4.16 14.12 -6.80
CA ILE A 16 3.97 13.02 -5.85
C ILE A 16 2.49 12.82 -5.51
N TYR A 17 1.72 13.90 -5.37
CA TYR A 17 0.28 13.81 -5.13
C TYR A 17 -0.50 13.24 -6.32
N ILE A 18 -0.10 13.57 -7.55
CA ILE A 18 -0.77 13.10 -8.77
C ILE A 18 -0.48 11.62 -9.05
N VAL A 19 0.64 11.08 -8.58
CA VAL A 19 1.08 9.73 -8.96
C VAL A 19 0.09 8.62 -8.63
N PRO A 20 -0.49 8.49 -7.41
CA PRO A 20 -1.47 7.45 -7.14
C PRO A 20 -2.69 7.51 -8.08
N PHE A 21 -3.11 8.71 -8.47
CA PHE A 21 -4.20 8.90 -9.43
C PHE A 21 -3.79 8.50 -10.86
N ALA A 22 -2.57 8.85 -11.27
CA ALA A 22 -2.02 8.44 -12.56
C ALA A 22 -1.89 6.91 -12.65
N MET A 23 -1.43 6.25 -11.58
CA MET A 23 -1.29 4.78 -11.53
C MET A 23 -2.64 4.06 -11.59
N ILE A 24 -3.70 4.61 -10.98
CA ILE A 24 -5.06 4.10 -11.21
C ILE A 24 -5.49 4.30 -12.66
N GLY A 25 -5.16 5.44 -13.28
CA GLY A 25 -5.42 5.69 -14.69
C GLY A 25 -4.79 4.62 -15.57
N LEU A 26 -3.52 4.30 -15.35
CA LEU A 26 -2.81 3.22 -16.04
C LEU A 26 -3.44 1.85 -15.78
N ALA A 27 -3.82 1.55 -14.54
CA ALA A 27 -4.50 0.30 -14.20
C ALA A 27 -5.88 0.19 -14.89
N ARG A 28 -6.58 1.31 -15.13
CA ARG A 28 -7.82 1.30 -15.92
C ARG A 28 -7.55 1.01 -17.40
N LEU A 29 -6.51 1.60 -17.97
CA LEU A 29 -6.11 1.37 -19.36
C LEU A 29 -5.67 -0.07 -19.61
N ALA A 30 -5.14 -0.75 -18.60
CA ALA A 30 -4.77 -2.17 -18.68
C ALA A 30 -5.98 -3.12 -18.85
N GLY A 31 -7.21 -2.65 -18.59
CA GLY A 31 -8.43 -3.42 -18.92
C GLY A 31 -8.78 -4.56 -17.97
N TYR A 32 -8.57 -4.41 -16.66
CA TYR A 32 -8.96 -5.44 -15.68
C TYR A 32 -10.48 -5.61 -15.57
N ILE A 33 -10.94 -6.86 -15.54
CA ILE A 33 -12.36 -7.23 -15.45
C ILE A 33 -12.97 -6.85 -14.09
N SER A 34 -12.23 -7.05 -12.99
CA SER A 34 -12.72 -6.78 -11.63
C SER A 34 -12.10 -5.51 -11.02
N ARG A 35 -12.89 -4.82 -10.18
CA ARG A 35 -12.43 -3.64 -9.44
C ARG A 35 -11.32 -3.99 -8.44
N SER A 36 -11.46 -5.11 -7.74
CA SER A 36 -10.46 -5.59 -6.78
C SER A 36 -9.11 -5.86 -7.44
N LYS A 37 -9.07 -6.51 -8.62
CA LYS A 37 -7.81 -6.79 -9.31
C LYS A 37 -7.13 -5.53 -9.83
N LYS A 38 -7.92 -4.57 -10.33
CA LYS A 38 -7.44 -3.25 -10.74
C LYS A 38 -6.79 -2.51 -9.57
N ASP A 39 -7.44 -2.47 -8.41
CA ASP A 39 -6.95 -1.77 -7.22
C ASP A 39 -5.72 -2.46 -6.61
N LEU A 40 -5.67 -3.80 -6.63
CA LEU A 40 -4.49 -4.59 -6.26
C LEU A 40 -3.28 -4.28 -7.15
N ASN A 41 -3.48 -4.21 -8.46
CA ASN A 41 -2.39 -3.90 -9.37
C ASN A 41 -1.93 -2.45 -9.25
N ALA A 42 -2.87 -1.51 -9.09
CA ALA A 42 -2.56 -0.11 -8.79
C ALA A 42 -1.76 0.01 -7.49
N CYS A 43 -2.12 -0.73 -6.43
CA CYS A 43 -1.37 -0.81 -5.18
C CYS A 43 0.09 -1.21 -5.43
N ASN A 44 0.33 -2.26 -6.22
CA ASN A 44 1.67 -2.73 -6.53
C ASN A 44 2.50 -1.69 -7.32
N MET A 45 1.89 -1.05 -8.31
CA MET A 45 2.53 0.02 -9.08
C MET A 45 2.91 1.22 -8.20
N VAL A 46 2.00 1.65 -7.32
CA VAL A 46 2.24 2.76 -6.38
C VAL A 46 3.35 2.41 -5.39
N PHE A 47 3.40 1.16 -4.90
CA PHE A 47 4.46 0.72 -3.98
C PHE A 47 5.85 0.86 -4.62
N TYR A 48 6.08 0.27 -5.80
CA TYR A 48 7.38 0.37 -6.45
C TYR A 48 7.74 1.80 -6.84
N PHE A 49 6.76 2.61 -7.24
CA PHE A 49 6.98 4.02 -7.48
C PHE A 49 7.45 4.75 -6.21
N LEU A 50 6.78 4.54 -5.08
CA LEU A 50 7.14 5.14 -3.80
C LEU A 50 8.53 4.70 -3.34
N VAL A 51 8.87 3.41 -3.50
CA VAL A 51 10.22 2.91 -3.20
C VAL A 51 11.27 3.57 -4.10
N GLY A 52 11.04 3.66 -5.41
CA GLY A 52 11.96 4.34 -6.32
C GLY A 52 12.10 5.83 -6.01
N ASN A 53 10.98 6.51 -5.82
CA ASN A 53 10.93 7.97 -5.73
C ASN A 53 11.20 8.50 -4.31
N VAL A 54 10.50 8.00 -3.31
CA VAL A 54 10.61 8.51 -1.93
C VAL A 54 11.78 7.86 -1.20
N PHE A 55 12.05 6.57 -1.42
CA PHE A 55 13.17 5.92 -0.76
C PHE A 55 14.48 6.15 -1.53
N PHE A 56 14.60 5.64 -2.76
CA PHE A 56 15.88 5.72 -3.48
C PHE A 56 16.26 7.14 -3.92
N LEU A 57 15.37 7.96 -4.48
CA LEU A 57 15.78 9.34 -4.86
C LEU A 57 16.14 10.19 -3.64
N SER A 58 15.45 10.06 -2.50
CA SER A 58 15.84 10.79 -1.28
C SER A 58 17.23 10.39 -0.78
N LEU A 59 17.60 9.11 -0.91
CA LEU A 59 18.97 8.65 -0.64
C LEU A 59 19.99 9.24 -1.60
N LEU A 60 19.64 9.41 -2.87
CA LEU A 60 20.53 9.91 -3.92
C LEU A 60 20.63 11.44 -3.94
N SER A 61 19.59 12.14 -3.48
CA SER A 61 19.43 13.60 -3.53
C SER A 61 20.43 14.35 -2.64
N GLY A 62 21.11 13.67 -1.71
CA GLY A 62 21.99 14.33 -0.73
C GLY A 62 23.35 14.77 -1.25
N SER A 63 23.87 14.17 -2.34
CA SER A 63 25.20 14.46 -2.97
C SER A 63 25.65 13.38 -3.99
N LEU A 64 24.78 12.43 -4.37
CA LEU A 64 25.19 11.21 -5.09
C LEU A 64 24.70 11.15 -6.54
N LEU A 65 23.95 12.14 -7.02
CA LEU A 65 23.58 12.22 -8.44
C LEU A 65 24.82 12.26 -9.36
N ASP A 66 25.89 12.92 -8.91
CA ASP A 66 27.18 12.91 -9.63
C ASP A 66 27.90 11.55 -9.52
N GLN A 67 27.67 10.78 -8.45
CA GLN A 67 28.25 9.44 -8.26
C GLN A 67 27.49 8.33 -8.99
N LEU A 68 26.24 8.56 -9.41
CA LEU A 68 25.47 7.60 -10.21
C LEU A 68 26.15 7.30 -11.55
N GLY A 69 26.80 8.30 -12.16
CA GLY A 69 27.60 8.12 -13.38
C GLY A 69 28.80 7.18 -13.17
N GLU A 70 29.44 7.20 -12.00
CA GLU A 70 30.54 6.29 -11.64
C GLU A 70 30.07 4.94 -11.08
N SER A 71 28.84 4.89 -10.54
CA SER A 71 28.29 3.69 -9.89
C SER A 71 28.02 2.54 -10.87
N PHE A 72 27.69 2.87 -12.14
CA PHE A 72 27.61 1.87 -13.21
C PHE A 72 28.97 1.28 -13.60
N SER A 73 30.07 1.99 -13.32
CA SER A 73 31.43 1.56 -13.66
C SER A 73 32.01 0.55 -12.68
N HIS A 74 31.58 0.55 -11.41
CA HIS A 74 32.07 -0.36 -10.36
C HIS A 74 30.93 -0.95 -9.51
N PRO A 75 30.28 -2.05 -9.95
CA PRO A 75 29.12 -2.62 -9.27
C PRO A 75 29.42 -3.19 -7.87
N LYS A 76 30.70 -3.42 -7.53
CA LYS A 76 31.13 -3.92 -6.21
C LYS A 76 30.91 -2.90 -5.08
N ASP A 77 30.85 -1.61 -5.39
CA ASP A 77 30.74 -0.55 -4.37
C ASP A 77 29.30 -0.13 -4.09
N ILE A 78 28.31 -0.64 -4.84
CA ILE A 78 26.89 -0.30 -4.70
C ILE A 78 26.40 -0.48 -3.25
N PRO A 79 26.63 -1.62 -2.57
CA PRO A 79 26.16 -1.80 -1.20
C PRO A 79 26.78 -0.79 -0.22
N ASN A 80 28.08 -0.50 -0.36
CA ASN A 80 28.80 0.45 0.51
C ASN A 80 28.26 1.88 0.31
N ARG A 81 28.03 2.29 -0.94
CA ARG A 81 27.47 3.61 -1.26
C ARG A 81 26.04 3.74 -0.74
N LEU A 82 25.22 2.71 -0.93
CA LEU A 82 23.86 2.67 -0.41
C LEU A 82 23.85 2.79 1.12
N ALA A 83 24.69 2.03 1.81
CA ALA A 83 24.82 2.06 3.27
C ALA A 83 25.21 3.45 3.80
N SER A 84 26.14 4.13 3.12
CA SER A 84 26.55 5.49 3.46
C SER A 84 25.39 6.48 3.26
N ALA A 85 24.66 6.39 2.16
CA ALA A 85 23.52 7.25 1.85
C ALA A 85 22.35 7.05 2.84
N VAL A 86 22.07 5.79 3.18
CA VAL A 86 21.04 5.43 4.16
C VAL A 86 21.40 6.00 5.53
N SER A 87 22.66 5.89 5.94
CA SER A 87 23.11 6.44 7.23
C SER A 87 23.01 7.96 7.29
N SER A 88 23.32 8.68 6.21
CA SER A 88 23.27 10.14 6.20
C SER A 88 21.85 10.71 6.18
N GLN A 89 20.87 9.97 5.64
CA GLN A 89 19.48 10.42 5.53
C GLN A 89 18.58 9.96 6.69
N ALA A 90 19.14 9.46 7.80
CA ALA A 90 18.34 8.96 8.93
C ALA A 90 17.40 10.02 9.51
N ASP A 91 17.89 11.25 9.74
CA ASP A 91 17.11 12.33 10.34
C ASP A 91 15.95 12.78 9.42
N PHE A 92 16.17 12.71 8.10
CA PHE A 92 15.13 12.98 7.11
C PHE A 92 13.99 11.97 7.25
N PHE A 93 14.29 10.67 7.33
CA PHE A 93 13.25 9.64 7.43
C PHE A 93 12.56 9.61 8.80
N VAL A 94 13.24 9.96 9.89
CA VAL A 94 12.58 10.19 11.19
C VAL A 94 11.57 11.33 11.07
N THR A 95 11.97 12.46 10.51
CA THR A 95 11.08 13.61 10.30
C THR A 95 9.93 13.26 9.37
N TYR A 96 10.19 12.48 8.31
CA TYR A 96 9.19 12.01 7.36
C TYR A 96 8.12 11.14 8.05
N ILE A 97 8.53 10.15 8.85
CA ILE A 97 7.60 9.27 9.59
C ILE A 97 6.79 10.08 10.59
N LEU A 98 7.42 11.00 11.33
CA LEU A 98 6.74 11.83 12.31
C LEU A 98 5.71 12.77 11.65
N THR A 99 6.10 13.42 10.56
CA THR A 99 5.21 14.32 9.79
C THR A 99 4.07 13.54 9.17
N ASN A 100 4.35 12.43 8.48
CA ASN A 100 3.32 11.61 7.86
C ASN A 100 2.41 10.94 8.90
N GLY A 101 2.94 10.60 10.06
CA GLY A 101 2.14 10.12 11.20
C GLY A 101 1.22 11.20 11.73
N LEU A 102 1.78 12.26 12.31
CA LEU A 102 0.99 13.29 12.98
C LEU A 102 0.08 14.03 12.01
N ALA A 103 0.63 14.61 10.94
CA ALA A 103 -0.15 15.39 9.99
C ALA A 103 -0.99 14.50 9.08
N GLY A 104 -0.45 13.37 8.61
CA GLY A 104 -1.18 12.48 7.71
C GLY A 104 -2.38 11.83 8.38
N PHE A 105 -2.23 11.29 9.60
CA PHE A 105 -3.37 10.72 10.32
C PHE A 105 -4.37 11.79 10.78
N SER A 106 -3.91 13.00 11.15
CA SER A 106 -4.83 14.12 11.45
C SER A 106 -5.68 14.51 10.24
N LEU A 107 -5.07 14.57 9.04
CA LEU A 107 -5.78 14.85 7.79
C LEU A 107 -6.71 13.70 7.39
N GLU A 108 -6.33 12.45 7.67
CA GLU A 108 -7.16 11.28 7.43
C GLU A 108 -8.39 11.27 8.35
N ILE A 109 -8.25 11.68 9.62
CA ILE A 109 -9.41 11.83 10.52
C ILE A 109 -10.33 12.97 10.06
N LEU A 110 -9.75 14.12 9.72
CA LEU A 110 -10.51 15.30 9.33
C LEU A 110 -11.26 15.10 8.00
N GLN A 111 -10.75 14.25 7.11
CA GLN A 111 -11.26 14.02 5.76
C GLN A 111 -11.69 15.32 5.03
N PRO A 112 -10.81 16.33 4.92
CA PRO A 112 -11.20 17.64 4.40
C PRO A 112 -11.71 17.56 2.96
N GLY A 113 -11.17 16.64 2.15
CA GLY A 113 -11.64 16.42 0.78
C GLY A 113 -13.09 15.94 0.70
N LEU A 114 -13.51 15.06 1.62
CA LEU A 114 -14.88 14.55 1.66
C LEU A 114 -15.85 15.64 2.11
N LEU A 115 -15.49 16.39 3.16
CA LEU A 115 -16.28 17.51 3.68
C LEU A 115 -16.42 18.65 2.66
N LEU A 116 -15.33 19.01 1.96
CA LEU A 116 -15.36 20.03 0.90
C LEU A 116 -16.22 19.57 -0.28
N TRP A 117 -16.15 18.30 -0.67
CA TRP A 117 -16.98 17.78 -1.75
C TRP A 117 -18.46 17.76 -1.37
N ASP A 118 -18.80 17.34 -0.16
CA ASP A 118 -20.18 17.30 0.32
C ASP A 118 -20.78 18.71 0.43
N THR A 119 -20.04 19.66 1.00
CA THR A 119 -20.45 21.07 1.08
C THR A 119 -20.61 21.70 -0.31
N LEU A 120 -19.69 21.45 -1.24
CA LEU A 120 -19.78 21.94 -2.61
C LEU A 120 -21.00 21.35 -3.34
N LYS A 121 -21.23 20.04 -3.20
CA LYS A 121 -22.37 19.34 -3.80
C LYS A 121 -23.70 19.85 -3.23
N SER A 122 -23.78 20.02 -1.91
CA SER A 122 -24.96 20.58 -1.24
C SER A 122 -25.25 22.01 -1.71
N TYR A 123 -24.22 22.81 -1.97
CA TYR A 123 -24.39 24.19 -2.44
C TYR A 123 -24.83 24.28 -3.90
N THR A 124 -24.35 23.37 -4.75
CA THR A 124 -24.50 23.48 -6.21
C THR A 124 -25.60 22.59 -6.81
N TRP A 125 -25.72 21.34 -6.37
CA TRP A 125 -26.53 20.31 -7.07
C TRP A 125 -27.75 19.79 -6.29
N ASP A 126 -27.78 19.95 -4.96
CA ASP A 126 -28.69 19.19 -4.08
C ASP A 126 -29.85 19.99 -3.47
N ARG A 127 -30.37 20.99 -4.20
CA ARG A 127 -31.67 21.61 -3.82
C ARG A 127 -32.82 20.66 -4.17
N GLY A 128 -33.11 19.71 -3.26
CA GLY A 128 -34.39 18.99 -3.23
C GLY A 128 -34.42 17.56 -3.78
N LYS A 129 -33.27 16.88 -3.98
CA LYS A 129 -33.24 15.43 -4.26
C LYS A 129 -32.97 14.65 -2.98
N LYS A 130 -33.49 13.42 -2.88
CA LYS A 130 -33.19 12.50 -1.77
C LYS A 130 -31.67 12.36 -1.66
N LYS A 131 -31.11 12.69 -0.49
CA LYS A 131 -29.68 12.54 -0.19
C LYS A 131 -29.32 11.07 -0.28
N HIS A 132 -28.82 10.62 -1.42
CA HIS A 132 -28.10 9.36 -1.47
C HIS A 132 -26.71 9.63 -0.88
N PRO A 133 -26.38 9.05 0.30
CA PRO A 133 -25.07 9.23 0.89
C PRO A 133 -24.03 8.75 -0.13
N TYR A 134 -23.11 9.63 -0.51
CA TYR A 134 -22.07 9.28 -1.46
C TYR A 134 -21.10 8.35 -0.75
N VAL A 135 -21.16 7.07 -1.09
CA VAL A 135 -20.40 6.03 -0.41
C VAL A 135 -18.93 6.11 -0.86
N TYR A 136 -18.03 6.43 0.08
CA TYR A 136 -16.59 6.41 -0.19
C TYR A 136 -15.99 5.08 0.25
N SER A 137 -15.34 4.38 -0.68
CA SER A 137 -14.57 3.17 -0.38
C SER A 137 -13.22 3.56 0.20
N LEU A 138 -12.73 2.79 1.17
CA LEU A 138 -11.36 2.92 1.63
C LEU A 138 -10.38 2.85 0.44
N PRO A 139 -9.48 3.83 0.24
CA PRO A 139 -8.57 3.84 -0.89
C PRO A 139 -7.36 2.90 -0.64
N TYR A 140 -7.59 1.59 -0.74
CA TYR A 140 -6.59 0.55 -0.51
C TYR A 140 -5.31 0.75 -1.32
N TYR A 141 -5.44 1.17 -2.58
CA TYR A 141 -4.32 1.42 -3.50
C TYR A 141 -3.38 2.55 -3.03
N ARG A 142 -3.84 3.42 -2.13
CA ARG A 142 -3.02 4.51 -1.54
C ARG A 142 -2.53 4.10 -0.16
N ILE A 143 -3.41 3.63 0.71
CA ILE A 143 -3.05 3.38 2.12
C ILE A 143 -2.04 2.23 2.23
N VAL A 144 -2.28 1.11 1.55
CA VAL A 144 -1.42 -0.08 1.66
C VAL A 144 0.02 0.20 1.22
N PRO A 145 0.29 0.82 0.06
CA PRO A 145 1.67 1.15 -0.35
C PRO A 145 2.39 2.13 0.57
N PHE A 146 1.68 3.13 1.12
CA PHE A 146 2.28 4.11 2.02
C PHE A 146 2.68 3.47 3.36
N VAL A 147 1.81 2.65 3.94
CA VAL A 147 2.11 1.89 5.16
C VAL A 147 3.26 0.90 4.91
N ALA A 148 3.25 0.21 3.76
CA ALA A 148 4.33 -0.69 3.36
C ALA A 148 5.68 0.05 3.16
N LEU A 149 5.66 1.29 2.66
CA LEU A 149 6.86 2.12 2.56
C LEU A 149 7.41 2.47 3.95
N CYS A 150 6.57 2.91 4.90
CA CYS A 150 6.99 3.18 6.27
C CYS A 150 7.56 1.93 6.95
N MET A 151 6.96 0.76 6.70
CA MET A 151 7.48 -0.53 7.15
C MET A 151 8.86 -0.83 6.53
N LEU A 152 9.03 -0.61 5.23
CA LEU A 152 10.31 -0.80 4.54
C LEU A 152 11.41 0.08 5.13
N ILE A 153 11.11 1.37 5.33
CA ILE A 153 12.03 2.32 5.99
C ILE A 153 12.38 1.80 7.38
N GLY A 154 11.39 1.38 8.16
CA GLY A 154 11.58 0.80 9.49
C GLY A 154 12.55 -0.38 9.52
N ILE A 155 12.33 -1.37 8.65
CA ILE A 155 13.14 -2.58 8.59
C ILE A 155 14.58 -2.24 8.18
N VAL A 156 14.78 -1.36 7.20
CA VAL A 156 16.12 -0.94 6.77
C VAL A 156 16.85 -0.16 7.86
N TYR A 157 16.17 0.79 8.50
CA TYR A 157 16.77 1.65 9.52
C TYR A 157 16.89 0.97 10.89
N ALA A 158 16.26 -0.19 11.13
CA ALA A 158 16.43 -0.95 12.36
C ALA A 158 17.90 -1.26 12.69
N VAL A 159 18.72 -1.50 11.66
CA VAL A 159 20.15 -1.80 11.78
C VAL A 159 21.01 -0.52 11.75
N VAL A 160 20.57 0.50 11.01
CA VAL A 160 21.33 1.74 10.78
C VAL A 160 21.18 2.72 11.94
N SER A 161 19.94 3.01 12.34
CA SER A 161 19.57 3.97 13.37
C SER A 161 18.37 3.43 14.16
N PRO A 162 18.59 2.65 15.24
CA PRO A 162 17.52 2.01 16.00
C PRO A 162 16.61 3.02 16.72
N LEU A 163 17.05 4.28 16.88
CA LEU A 163 16.24 5.37 17.42
C LEU A 163 15.01 5.69 16.57
N LEU A 164 14.95 5.27 15.31
CA LEU A 164 13.77 5.41 14.45
C LEU A 164 12.63 4.46 14.86
N LEU A 165 12.96 3.30 15.45
CA LEU A 165 11.97 2.25 15.75
C LEU A 165 10.87 2.70 16.73
N PRO A 166 11.15 3.37 17.87
CA PRO A 166 10.11 3.86 18.77
C PRO A 166 9.12 4.81 18.07
N PHE A 167 9.61 5.71 17.20
CA PHE A 167 8.75 6.62 16.43
C PHE A 167 7.87 5.86 15.44
N LEU A 168 8.42 4.82 14.81
CA LEU A 168 7.66 3.96 13.91
C LEU A 168 6.60 3.12 14.63
N VAL A 169 6.89 2.59 15.82
CA VAL A 169 5.90 1.89 16.65
C VAL A 169 4.77 2.86 17.02
N GLY A 170 5.10 4.09 17.44
CA GLY A 170 4.11 5.14 17.67
C GLY A 170 3.25 5.44 16.43
N TYR A 171 3.87 5.49 15.25
CA TYR A 171 3.16 5.63 13.97
C TYR A 171 2.15 4.50 13.74
N PHE A 172 2.54 3.24 13.93
CA PHE A 172 1.63 2.11 13.72
C PHE A 172 0.50 2.06 14.75
N LEU A 173 0.77 2.39 16.02
CA LEU A 173 -0.26 2.44 17.06
C LEU A 173 -1.29 3.53 16.77
N LEU A 174 -0.83 4.72 16.38
CA LEU A 174 -1.72 5.82 16.02
C LEU A 174 -2.52 5.49 14.76
N GLY A 175 -1.87 4.93 13.75
CA GLY A 175 -2.53 4.48 12.52
C GLY A 175 -3.59 3.40 12.76
N TYR A 176 -3.32 2.46 13.66
CA TYR A 176 -4.30 1.43 14.06
C TYR A 176 -5.55 2.06 14.66
N ALA A 177 -5.40 2.99 15.62
CA ALA A 177 -6.53 3.67 16.26
C ALA A 177 -7.35 4.50 15.24
N VAL A 178 -6.67 5.25 14.36
CA VAL A 178 -7.31 6.07 13.32
C VAL A 178 -8.09 5.20 12.34
N PHE A 179 -7.45 4.18 11.76
CA PHE A 179 -8.09 3.38 10.71
C PHE A 179 -9.21 2.50 11.25
N ILE A 180 -9.17 2.02 12.49
CA ILE A 180 -10.32 1.33 13.09
C ILE A 180 -11.52 2.28 13.17
N ASN A 181 -11.34 3.47 13.73
CA ASN A 181 -12.43 4.45 13.83
C ASN A 181 -12.99 4.78 12.44
N GLN A 182 -12.14 4.94 11.44
CA GLN A 182 -12.57 5.31 10.09
C GLN A 182 -13.28 4.16 9.37
N ILE A 183 -12.85 2.91 9.57
CA ILE A 183 -13.49 1.73 8.98
C ILE A 183 -14.86 1.49 9.62
N GLU A 184 -15.01 1.78 10.91
CA GLU A 184 -16.29 1.62 11.63
C GLU A 184 -17.30 2.73 11.28
N ASP A 185 -16.85 3.99 11.30
CA ASP A 185 -17.77 5.13 11.22
C ASP A 185 -17.97 5.71 9.81
N VAL A 186 -17.01 5.54 8.90
CA VAL A 186 -16.96 6.33 7.66
C VAL A 186 -16.91 5.49 6.39
N TYR A 187 -16.04 4.49 6.34
CA TYR A 187 -15.83 3.71 5.11
C TYR A 187 -16.78 2.54 4.99
N ILE A 188 -17.37 2.38 3.80
CA ILE A 188 -18.19 1.21 3.46
C ILE A 188 -17.37 0.30 2.55
N THR A 189 -17.38 -0.99 2.83
CA THR A 189 -16.72 -2.00 1.99
C THR A 189 -17.49 -2.14 0.67
N THR A 190 -16.85 -1.71 -0.43
CA THR A 190 -17.48 -1.78 -1.77
C THR A 190 -17.23 -3.10 -2.49
N TYR A 191 -16.23 -3.84 -2.05
CA TYR A 191 -15.90 -5.17 -2.56
C TYR A 191 -15.14 -5.95 -1.49
N GLU A 192 -15.36 -7.25 -1.47
CA GLU A 192 -14.61 -8.18 -0.63
C GLU A 192 -13.46 -8.80 -1.42
N THR A 193 -12.28 -8.85 -0.81
CA THR A 193 -11.09 -9.48 -1.42
C THR A 193 -10.64 -10.74 -0.71
N CYS A 194 -11.28 -11.11 0.41
CA CYS A 194 -10.95 -12.31 1.19
C CYS A 194 -9.45 -12.47 1.48
N GLY A 195 -8.74 -11.35 1.73
CA GLY A 195 -7.32 -11.37 2.09
C GLY A 195 -6.33 -11.44 0.91
N LEU A 196 -6.77 -11.25 -0.34
CA LEU A 196 -5.89 -11.25 -1.53
C LEU A 196 -4.76 -10.19 -1.50
N TYR A 197 -4.84 -9.18 -0.62
CA TYR A 197 -3.74 -8.23 -0.39
C TYR A 197 -2.56 -8.84 0.37
N TRP A 198 -2.77 -9.92 1.14
CA TRP A 198 -1.75 -10.50 2.02
C TRP A 198 -0.50 -11.00 1.28
N PRO A 199 -0.60 -11.75 0.16
CA PRO A 199 0.58 -12.14 -0.60
C PRO A 199 1.42 -10.95 -1.09
N TYR A 200 0.78 -9.83 -1.45
CA TYR A 200 1.48 -8.61 -1.87
C TYR A 200 2.19 -7.94 -0.69
N ILE A 201 1.52 -7.83 0.46
CA ILE A 201 2.13 -7.29 1.69
C ILE A 201 3.32 -8.16 2.13
N HIS A 202 3.19 -9.49 2.10
CA HIS A 202 4.28 -10.42 2.37
C HIS A 202 5.46 -10.17 1.43
N HIS A 203 5.20 -10.01 0.13
CA HIS A 203 6.24 -9.68 -0.84
C HIS A 203 6.94 -8.35 -0.51
N TYR A 204 6.21 -7.31 -0.13
CA TYR A 204 6.81 -6.03 0.28
C TYR A 204 7.71 -6.16 1.52
N ILE A 205 7.30 -6.98 2.51
CA ILE A 205 8.12 -7.30 3.68
C ILE A 205 9.41 -8.00 3.27
N ILE A 206 9.34 -9.00 2.40
CA ILE A 206 10.53 -9.72 1.91
C ILE A 206 11.46 -8.77 1.16
N VAL A 207 10.93 -7.88 0.31
CA VAL A 207 11.73 -6.85 -0.37
C VAL A 207 12.43 -5.94 0.64
N ALA A 208 11.73 -5.51 1.69
CA ALA A 208 12.33 -4.69 2.76
C ALA A 208 13.44 -5.42 3.52
N ILE A 209 13.26 -6.70 3.84
CA ILE A 209 14.29 -7.53 4.51
C ILE A 209 15.51 -7.71 3.61
N ILE A 210 15.32 -7.98 2.31
CA ILE A 210 16.42 -8.09 1.35
C ILE A 210 17.18 -6.76 1.27
N LEU A 211 16.46 -5.64 1.19
CA LEU A 211 17.06 -4.31 1.16
C LEU A 211 17.87 -4.04 2.44
N MET A 212 17.33 -4.38 3.61
CA MET A 212 18.04 -4.30 4.90
C MET A 212 19.33 -5.14 4.87
N GLN A 213 19.28 -6.38 4.38
CA GLN A 213 20.48 -7.22 4.28
C GLN A 213 21.53 -6.64 3.33
N VAL A 214 21.12 -6.09 2.18
CA VAL A 214 22.02 -5.37 1.26
C VAL A 214 22.67 -4.18 1.95
N THR A 215 21.89 -3.35 2.65
CA THR A 215 22.44 -2.20 3.40
C THR A 215 23.37 -2.65 4.53
N MET A 216 23.07 -3.76 5.20
CA MET A 216 23.89 -4.32 6.27
C MET A 216 25.25 -4.84 5.76
N ILE A 217 25.27 -5.50 4.59
CA ILE A 217 26.52 -5.88 3.91
C ILE A 217 27.38 -4.64 3.65
N GLY A 218 26.75 -3.58 3.13
CA GLY A 218 27.41 -2.30 2.87
C GLY A 218 27.95 -1.62 4.13
N LEU A 219 27.18 -1.59 5.22
CA LEU A 219 27.59 -0.99 6.49
C LEU A 219 28.80 -1.71 7.10
N PHE A 220 28.81 -3.05 7.07
CA PHE A 220 29.95 -3.81 7.57
C PHE A 220 31.18 -3.71 6.65
N GLY A 221 30.96 -3.55 5.34
CA GLY A 221 32.01 -3.23 4.38
C GLY A 221 32.68 -1.90 4.68
N LEU A 222 31.89 -0.84 4.91
CA LEU A 222 32.39 0.49 5.32
C LEU A 222 33.15 0.45 6.65
N LYS A 223 32.72 -0.37 7.61
CA LYS A 223 33.38 -0.52 8.92
C LYS A 223 34.62 -1.43 8.89
N ALA A 224 35.08 -1.85 7.72
CA ALA A 224 36.23 -2.74 7.53
C ALA A 224 36.14 -4.05 8.35
N LYS A 225 34.93 -4.60 8.52
CA LYS A 225 34.67 -5.88 9.20
C LYS A 225 34.19 -6.94 8.21
N PRO A 226 35.07 -7.47 7.34
CA PRO A 226 34.68 -8.37 6.24
C PRO A 226 34.02 -9.65 6.75
N SER A 227 34.46 -10.20 7.88
CA SER A 227 33.85 -11.40 8.49
C SER A 227 32.36 -11.25 8.78
N ALA A 228 31.91 -10.05 9.17
CA ALA A 228 30.51 -9.79 9.44
C ALA A 228 29.70 -9.71 8.14
N SER A 229 30.23 -9.06 7.10
CA SER A 229 29.59 -8.99 5.77
C SER A 229 29.38 -10.38 5.17
N PHE A 230 30.37 -11.27 5.26
CA PHE A 230 30.23 -12.65 4.75
C PHE A 230 29.15 -13.45 5.48
N SER A 231 28.93 -13.19 6.78
CA SER A 231 27.88 -13.87 7.55
C SER A 231 26.45 -13.47 7.12
N VAL A 232 26.27 -12.34 6.43
CA VAL A 232 24.96 -11.89 5.96
C VAL A 232 24.55 -12.61 4.68
N ILE A 233 25.50 -13.11 3.88
CA ILE A 233 25.22 -13.77 2.60
C ILE A 233 24.36 -15.03 2.80
N PRO A 234 24.69 -15.96 3.72
CA PRO A 234 23.82 -17.11 4.02
C PRO A 234 22.41 -16.69 4.47
N LEU A 235 22.30 -15.61 5.24
CA LEU A 235 21.01 -15.10 5.73
C LEU A 235 20.10 -14.64 4.58
N MET A 236 20.70 -14.01 3.56
CA MET A 236 19.98 -13.62 2.35
C MET A 236 19.48 -14.81 1.56
N VAL A 237 20.31 -15.85 1.40
CA VAL A 237 19.89 -17.10 0.76
C VAL A 237 18.72 -17.75 1.51
N ILE A 238 18.80 -17.83 2.84
CA ILE A 238 17.72 -18.38 3.68
C ILE A 238 16.42 -17.59 3.50
N THR A 239 16.51 -16.25 3.41
CA THR A 239 15.32 -15.38 3.22
C THR A 239 14.65 -15.64 1.87
N ILE A 240 15.43 -15.82 0.80
CA ILE A 240 14.92 -16.14 -0.53
C ILE A 240 14.28 -17.54 -0.54
N LEU A 241 14.96 -18.54 0.04
CA LEU A 241 14.41 -19.89 0.16
C LEU A 241 13.12 -19.93 0.97
N PHE A 242 13.04 -19.14 2.05
CA PHE A 242 11.83 -19.00 2.85
C PHE A 242 10.68 -18.38 2.06
N ASN A 243 10.94 -17.34 1.26
CA ASN A 243 9.93 -16.73 0.39
C ASN A 243 9.41 -17.75 -0.64
N GLU A 244 10.29 -18.50 -1.30
CA GLU A 244 9.88 -19.54 -2.26
C GLU A 244 9.09 -20.67 -1.58
N TYR A 245 9.51 -21.10 -0.39
CA TYR A 245 8.72 -22.06 0.41
C TYR A 245 7.32 -21.52 0.73
N CYS A 246 7.22 -20.27 1.17
CA CYS A 246 5.93 -19.63 1.46
C CYS A 246 5.03 -19.52 0.23
N LYS A 247 5.60 -19.19 -0.93
CA LYS A 247 4.86 -19.15 -2.20
C LYS A 247 4.33 -20.53 -2.58
N ILE A 248 5.16 -21.57 -2.53
CA ILE A 248 4.75 -22.93 -2.89
C ILE A 248 3.67 -23.45 -1.93
N ARG A 249 3.81 -23.17 -0.62
CA ARG A 249 2.93 -23.72 0.41
C ARG A 249 1.62 -22.96 0.60
N PHE A 250 1.66 -21.63 0.62
CA PHE A 250 0.52 -20.80 1.07
C PHE A 250 -0.15 -20.00 -0.04
N LEU A 251 0.57 -19.64 -1.12
CA LEU A 251 -0.03 -18.88 -2.22
C LEU A 251 -1.22 -19.59 -2.89
N PRO A 252 -1.23 -20.93 -3.06
CA PRO A 252 -2.40 -21.63 -3.61
C PRO A 252 -3.68 -21.38 -2.82
N THR A 253 -3.61 -21.30 -1.49
CA THR A 253 -4.77 -21.06 -0.61
C THR A 253 -5.47 -19.73 -0.88
N PHE A 254 -4.74 -18.70 -1.34
CA PHE A 254 -5.33 -17.40 -1.68
C PHE A 254 -5.99 -17.37 -3.05
N ASN A 255 -5.60 -18.26 -3.97
CA ASN A 255 -6.09 -18.28 -5.35
C ASN A 255 -7.11 -19.40 -5.61
N GLN A 256 -7.15 -20.41 -4.74
CA GLN A 256 -7.96 -21.61 -4.91
C GLN A 256 -8.81 -21.84 -3.67
N VAL A 257 -10.12 -22.02 -3.88
CA VAL A 257 -11.04 -22.44 -2.84
C VAL A 257 -10.99 -23.96 -2.73
N SER A 258 -10.92 -24.47 -1.51
CA SER A 258 -10.94 -25.91 -1.22
C SER A 258 -12.28 -26.52 -1.62
N VAL A 259 -12.25 -27.61 -2.39
CA VAL A 259 -13.46 -28.39 -2.73
C VAL A 259 -14.13 -28.94 -1.47
N GLN A 260 -13.35 -29.25 -0.43
CA GLN A 260 -13.90 -29.70 0.84
C GLN A 260 -14.71 -28.60 1.53
N ASP A 261 -14.22 -27.36 1.51
CA ASP A 261 -14.93 -26.22 2.12
C ASP A 261 -16.18 -25.87 1.32
N ALA A 262 -16.09 -25.94 -0.01
CA ALA A 262 -17.25 -25.80 -0.89
C ALA A 262 -18.33 -26.84 -0.56
N LYS A 263 -17.96 -28.13 -0.46
CA LYS A 263 -18.90 -29.19 -0.07
C LYS A 263 -19.51 -28.95 1.31
N ASN A 264 -18.71 -28.57 2.29
CA ASN A 264 -19.20 -28.31 3.64
C ASN A 264 -20.21 -27.14 3.65
N ASN A 265 -19.96 -26.09 2.88
CA ASN A 265 -20.89 -24.98 2.73
C ASN A 265 -22.18 -25.42 2.02
N ASP A 266 -22.08 -26.23 0.96
CA ASP A 266 -23.26 -26.79 0.29
C ASP A 266 -24.10 -27.63 1.26
N ASP A 267 -23.47 -28.46 2.09
CA ASP A 267 -24.15 -29.29 3.08
C ASP A 267 -24.84 -28.45 4.18
N LEU A 268 -24.30 -27.28 4.53
CA LEU A 268 -24.94 -26.31 5.41
C LEU A 268 -26.14 -25.63 4.75
N ASP A 269 -26.00 -25.19 3.50
CA ASP A 269 -27.10 -24.59 2.73
C ASP A 269 -28.29 -25.56 2.59
N LYS A 270 -28.02 -26.87 2.41
CA LYS A 270 -29.07 -27.91 2.40
C LYS A 270 -29.80 -27.99 3.73
N LYS A 271 -29.05 -27.93 4.83
CA LYS A 271 -29.59 -28.04 6.19
C LYS A 271 -30.49 -26.84 6.52
N ASP A 272 -30.08 -25.66 6.09
CA ASP A 272 -30.81 -24.41 6.32
C ASP A 272 -31.92 -24.17 5.28
N ARG A 273 -32.05 -25.05 4.27
CA ARG A 273 -33.03 -25.01 3.18
C ARG A 273 -32.94 -23.73 2.33
N LEU A 274 -31.72 -23.24 2.13
CA LEU A 274 -31.43 -22.01 1.39
C LEU A 274 -31.08 -22.26 -0.09
N GLU A 275 -30.99 -23.52 -0.53
CA GLU A 275 -30.51 -23.88 -1.88
C GLU A 275 -31.31 -23.19 -3.00
N GLU A 276 -32.65 -23.29 -2.98
CA GLU A 276 -33.50 -22.71 -4.02
C GLU A 276 -33.40 -21.18 -4.06
N GLU A 277 -33.36 -20.54 -2.89
CA GLU A 277 -33.20 -19.09 -2.76
C GLU A 277 -31.84 -18.62 -3.27
N ASN A 278 -30.76 -19.33 -2.93
CA ASN A 278 -29.40 -19.02 -3.37
C ASN A 278 -29.25 -19.17 -4.88
N VAL A 279 -29.84 -20.21 -5.48
CA VAL A 279 -29.85 -20.41 -6.93
C VAL A 279 -30.59 -19.27 -7.64
N GLN A 280 -31.77 -18.87 -7.13
CA GLN A 280 -32.52 -17.76 -7.72
C GLN A 280 -31.74 -16.44 -7.63
N LYS A 281 -31.16 -16.13 -6.47
CA LYS A 281 -30.29 -14.95 -6.29
C LYS A 281 -29.10 -14.97 -7.26
N ALA A 282 -28.49 -16.12 -7.50
CA ALA A 282 -27.36 -16.25 -8.42
C ALA A 282 -27.73 -15.97 -9.88
N LEU A 283 -28.93 -16.39 -10.31
CA LEU A 283 -29.46 -16.10 -11.65
C LEU A 283 -29.67 -14.59 -11.85
N ASP A 284 -30.17 -13.91 -10.83
CA ASP A 284 -30.51 -12.48 -10.91
C ASP A 284 -29.29 -11.55 -10.69
N ALA A 285 -28.25 -12.03 -10.00
CA ALA A 285 -27.13 -11.20 -9.52
C ALA A 285 -26.35 -10.46 -10.62
N TYR A 286 -26.06 -11.12 -11.75
CA TYR A 286 -25.23 -10.57 -12.83
C TYR A 286 -26.04 -9.94 -13.97
N SER A 287 -27.33 -9.73 -13.77
CA SER A 287 -28.16 -9.02 -14.73
C SER A 287 -27.69 -7.56 -14.90
N PRO A 288 -27.43 -7.11 -16.14
CA PRO A 288 -27.09 -5.72 -16.43
C PRO A 288 -28.09 -4.76 -15.81
N PRO A 289 -27.68 -3.57 -15.32
CA PRO A 289 -28.60 -2.61 -14.72
C PRO A 289 -29.80 -2.24 -15.60
N CYS A 290 -29.64 -2.30 -16.92
CA CYS A 290 -30.70 -2.05 -17.90
C CYS A 290 -31.72 -3.21 -18.05
N LEU A 291 -31.39 -4.41 -17.59
CA LEU A 291 -32.22 -5.61 -17.67
C LEU A 291 -32.81 -6.01 -16.30
N ARG A 292 -32.49 -5.27 -15.23
CA ARG A 292 -33.06 -5.54 -13.92
C ARG A 292 -34.55 -5.14 -13.89
N PRO A 293 -35.41 -5.91 -13.21
CA PRO A 293 -36.78 -5.50 -12.96
C PRO A 293 -36.79 -4.09 -12.34
N LEU A 294 -37.66 -3.21 -12.82
CA LEU A 294 -37.89 -1.93 -12.17
C LEU A 294 -38.45 -2.23 -10.78
N ASP A 295 -37.67 -1.92 -9.73
CA ASP A 295 -38.18 -1.78 -8.37
C ASP A 295 -39.16 -0.59 -8.36
N LEU A 296 -40.39 -0.85 -8.79
CA LEU A 296 -41.54 -0.01 -8.49
C LEU A 296 -41.77 -0.16 -6.99
N GLY A 297 -41.05 0.66 -6.22
CA GLY A 297 -41.08 0.66 -4.76
C GLY A 297 -42.50 0.60 -4.22
N LEU A 298 -42.91 -0.60 -3.81
CA LEU A 298 -43.85 -0.78 -2.72
C LEU A 298 -43.06 -0.60 -1.42
N GLU A 299 -42.55 0.61 -1.19
CA GLU A 299 -42.36 1.10 0.18
C GLU A 299 -43.79 1.30 0.70
N GLY A 300 -44.35 0.22 1.27
CA GLY A 300 -45.64 0.25 1.93
C GLY A 300 -45.61 1.22 3.11
N THR A 301 -46.63 2.09 3.13
CA THR A 301 -47.29 2.78 4.26
C THR A 301 -46.55 2.86 5.60
#